data_AF-A0A662V0E0-F1
#
_entry.id   AF-A0A662V0E0-F1
#
_cell.length_a   1.000
_cell.length_b   1.000
_cell.length_c   1.000
_cell.angle_alpha   90.00
_cell.angle_beta   90.00
_cell.angle_gamma   90.00
#
_symmetry.space_group_name_H-M   'P 1'
#
loop_
_entity.id
_entity.type
_entity.pdbx_description
1 polymer ?
#
loop_
_entity_poly.entity_id
_entity_poly.type
_entity_poly.pdbx_seq_one_letter_code
_entity_poly.pdbx_strand_id
1 'polypeptide(L)'
;MKILSASELKERLKEYLDCPSVFWDSEYRLVSDPVELTQITQRFLRLRRDFKLRYEPDWFDCDDFARAYKFSCLLSGINAIGWAVGRVKVLDKEYGHSFNLLPVVWDGEFVLFLVEPQYDLPAFVQVRDGRARLRHLEYKVEWVEW
;
A
#
# COMPACT_ATOMS: atom_id res chain seq x y z
N MET A 1 -5.24 -18.62 -1.93
CA MET A 1 -3.97 -18.15 -1.35
C MET A 1 -2.90 -18.16 -2.41
N LYS A 2 -2.26 -17.02 -2.66
CA LYS A 2 -1.16 -16.88 -3.62
C LYS A 2 0.10 -16.48 -2.87
N ILE A 3 1.18 -17.23 -3.06
CA ILE A 3 2.51 -16.93 -2.50
C ILE A 3 3.46 -16.77 -3.67
N LEU A 4 4.35 -15.78 -3.59
CA LEU A 4 5.46 -15.58 -4.51
C LEU A 4 6.76 -15.52 -3.71
N SER A 5 7.84 -16.07 -4.25
CA SER A 5 9.17 -15.77 -3.73
C SER A 5 9.52 -14.29 -3.92
N ALA A 6 10.49 -13.79 -3.16
CA ALA A 6 10.98 -12.42 -3.28
C ALA A 6 11.44 -12.08 -4.71
N SER A 7 12.09 -13.02 -5.40
CA SER A 7 12.55 -12.85 -6.78
C SER A 7 11.39 -12.77 -7.77
N GLU A 8 10.38 -13.63 -7.63
CA GLU A 8 9.19 -13.59 -8.48
C GLU A 8 8.39 -12.30 -8.28
N LEU A 9 8.18 -11.89 -7.02
CA LEU A 9 7.48 -10.64 -6.72
C LEU A 9 8.25 -9.44 -7.29
N LYS A 10 9.58 -9.40 -7.10
CA LYS A 10 10.43 -8.36 -7.67
C LYS A 10 10.32 -8.28 -9.19
N GLU A 11 10.29 -9.41 -9.89
CA GLU A 11 10.17 -9.43 -11.35
C GLU A 11 8.82 -8.85 -11.81
N ARG A 12 7.72 -9.25 -11.16
CA ARG A 12 6.38 -8.72 -11.47
C ARG A 12 6.27 -7.22 -11.23
N LEU A 13 6.91 -6.73 -10.18
CA LEU A 13 6.84 -5.31 -9.81
C LEU A 13 7.59 -4.39 -10.79
N LYS A 14 8.54 -4.89 -11.59
CA LYS A 14 9.25 -4.07 -12.60
C LYS A 14 8.32 -3.49 -13.66
N GLU A 15 7.20 -4.14 -13.93
CA GLU A 15 6.18 -3.63 -14.86
C GLU A 15 5.44 -2.40 -14.29
N TYR A 16 5.53 -2.18 -12.97
CA TYR A 16 4.77 -1.16 -12.26
C TYR A 16 5.65 -0.09 -11.63
N LEU A 17 6.89 -0.43 -11.27
CA LEU A 17 7.77 0.39 -10.45
C LEU A 17 9.17 0.43 -11.06
N ASP A 18 9.71 1.64 -11.16
CA ASP A 18 11.12 1.89 -11.50
C ASP A 18 11.81 2.64 -10.34
N CYS A 19 11.64 2.10 -9.13
CA CYS A 19 12.21 2.69 -7.93
C CYS A 19 12.94 1.63 -7.09
N PRO A 20 13.90 2.04 -6.25
CA PRO A 20 14.53 1.12 -5.31
C PRO A 20 13.50 0.45 -4.40
N SER A 21 13.67 -0.84 -4.16
CA SER A 21 12.82 -1.64 -3.29
C SER A 21 13.66 -2.59 -2.45
N VAL A 22 13.33 -2.71 -1.17
CA VAL A 22 13.95 -3.66 -0.24
C VAL A 22 12.93 -4.76 0.08
N PHE A 23 13.39 -6.01 0.07
CA PHE A 23 12.60 -7.20 0.39
C PHE A 23 13.25 -7.89 1.59
N TRP A 24 12.53 -7.98 2.71
CA TRP A 24 13.06 -8.58 3.94
C TRP A 24 12.78 -10.09 4.04
N ASP A 25 11.63 -10.52 3.51
CA ASP A 25 11.21 -11.92 3.51
C ASP A 25 11.66 -12.66 2.25
N SER A 26 11.80 -13.99 2.35
CA SER A 26 12.03 -14.86 1.18
C SER A 26 10.76 -15.15 0.38
N GLU A 27 9.59 -15.08 1.04
CA GLU A 27 8.28 -15.39 0.47
C GLU A 27 7.24 -14.37 0.91
N TYR A 28 6.35 -14.01 -0.01
CA TYR A 28 5.31 -13.01 0.18
C TYR A 28 3.95 -13.61 -0.17
N ARG A 29 3.04 -13.60 0.80
CA ARG A 29 1.63 -13.95 0.59
C ARG A 29 0.87 -12.71 0.12
N LEU A 30 0.35 -12.80 -1.10
CA LEU A 30 -0.44 -11.77 -1.75
C LEU A 30 -1.93 -11.93 -1.39
N VAL A 31 -2.66 -10.83 -1.53
CA VAL A 31 -4.13 -10.87 -1.55
C VAL A 31 -4.56 -11.52 -2.85
N SER A 32 -5.35 -12.59 -2.74
CA SER A 32 -5.84 -13.35 -3.90
C SER A 32 -7.36 -13.42 -3.98
N ASP A 33 -8.05 -12.98 -2.93
CA ASP A 33 -9.51 -12.99 -2.82
C ASP A 33 -9.99 -11.58 -2.40
N PRO A 34 -10.95 -10.96 -3.10
CA PRO A 34 -11.56 -9.70 -2.70
C PRO A 34 -12.13 -9.69 -1.26
N VAL A 35 -12.51 -10.85 -0.73
CA VAL A 35 -12.95 -10.98 0.66
C VAL A 35 -11.79 -10.71 1.63
N GLU A 36 -10.56 -11.14 1.32
CA GLU A 36 -9.37 -10.84 2.14
C GLU A 36 -9.14 -9.33 2.21
N LEU A 37 -9.30 -8.62 1.08
CA LEU A 37 -9.16 -7.16 1.03
C LEU A 37 -10.19 -6.48 1.95
N THR A 38 -11.45 -6.92 1.87
CA THR A 38 -12.53 -6.42 2.73
C THR A 38 -12.19 -6.65 4.21
N GLN A 39 -11.68 -7.82 4.57
CA GLN A 39 -11.30 -8.14 5.95
C GLN A 39 -10.15 -7.27 6.46
N ILE A 40 -9.12 -7.02 5.64
CA ILE A 40 -8.01 -6.11 5.95
C ILE A 40 -8.55 -4.70 6.21
N THR A 41 -9.38 -4.17 5.31
CA THR A 41 -9.99 -2.85 5.46
C THR A 41 -10.80 -2.76 6.76
N GLN A 42 -11.67 -3.73 7.03
CA GLN A 42 -12.47 -3.74 8.27
C GLN A 42 -11.61 -3.84 9.52
N ARG A 43 -10.51 -4.60 9.48
CA ARG A 43 -9.56 -4.68 10.59
C ARG A 43 -8.86 -3.35 10.83
N PHE A 44 -8.40 -2.68 9.79
CA PHE A 44 -7.80 -1.36 9.88
C PHE A 44 -8.80 -0.30 10.41
N LEU A 45 -10.05 -0.32 9.95
CA LEU A 45 -11.08 0.59 10.45
C LEU A 45 -11.39 0.36 11.94
N ARG A 46 -11.41 -0.90 12.39
CA ARG A 46 -11.51 -1.22 13.82
C ARG A 46 -10.31 -0.70 14.59
N LEU A 47 -9.09 -0.91 14.10
CA LEU A 47 -7.87 -0.38 14.72
C LEU A 47 -7.95 1.15 14.87
N ARG A 48 -8.32 1.86 13.81
CA ARG A 48 -8.51 3.32 13.85
C ARG A 48 -9.53 3.76 14.89
N ARG A 49 -10.66 3.08 14.97
CA ARG A 49 -11.72 3.39 15.92
C ARG A 49 -11.29 3.12 17.36
N ASP A 50 -10.77 1.93 17.61
CA ASP A 50 -10.48 1.42 18.96
C ASP A 50 -9.32 2.21 19.60
N PHE A 51 -8.34 2.62 18.79
CA PHE A 51 -7.20 3.46 19.23
C PHE A 51 -7.39 4.95 18.92
N LYS A 52 -8.55 5.35 18.41
CA LYS A 52 -8.88 6.75 18.04
C LYS A 52 -7.82 7.42 17.15
N LEU A 53 -7.26 6.67 16.20
CA LEU A 53 -6.22 7.15 15.30
C LEU A 53 -6.77 8.29 14.42
N ARG A 54 -6.15 9.47 14.52
CA ARG A 54 -6.52 10.69 13.80
C ARG A 54 -5.25 11.32 13.23
N TYR A 55 -5.40 12.00 12.11
CA TYR A 55 -4.30 12.74 11.53
C TYR A 55 -3.93 13.91 12.43
N GLU A 56 -2.68 13.92 12.86
CA GLU A 56 -2.06 14.98 13.65
C GLU A 56 -0.70 15.29 12.99
N PRO A 57 -0.49 16.49 12.42
CA PRO A 57 0.76 16.83 11.73
C PRO A 57 1.99 16.51 12.60
N ASP A 58 2.97 15.79 12.05
CA ASP A 58 4.21 15.36 12.71
C ASP A 58 4.06 14.40 13.92
N TRP A 59 2.85 14.14 14.41
CA TRP A 59 2.58 13.27 15.57
C TRP A 59 1.94 11.94 15.20
N PHE A 60 1.01 11.97 14.25
CA PHE A 60 0.38 10.79 13.67
C PHE A 60 -0.03 11.14 12.23
N ASP A 61 0.92 11.04 11.31
CA ASP A 61 0.76 11.53 9.95
C ASP A 61 0.71 10.40 8.89
N CYS A 62 0.95 10.74 7.63
CA CYS A 62 0.88 9.81 6.51
C CYS A 62 1.71 8.52 6.71
N ASP A 63 2.88 8.60 7.33
CA ASP A 63 3.75 7.43 7.52
C ASP A 63 3.23 6.51 8.62
N ASP A 64 2.69 7.05 9.71
CA ASP A 64 2.04 6.28 10.78
C ASP A 64 0.78 5.58 10.30
N PHE A 65 -0.04 6.24 9.48
CA PHE A 65 -1.18 5.59 8.84
C PHE A 65 -0.74 4.44 7.91
N ALA A 66 0.33 4.63 7.15
CA ALA A 66 0.86 3.59 6.27
C ALA A 66 1.39 2.37 7.07
N ARG A 67 2.04 2.60 8.21
CA ARG A 67 2.49 1.53 9.12
C ARG A 67 1.32 0.82 9.80
N ALA A 68 0.31 1.55 10.25
CA ALA A 68 -0.89 0.98 10.88
C ALA A 68 -1.69 0.11 9.88
N TYR A 69 -1.74 0.51 8.61
CA TYR A 69 -2.34 -0.30 7.55
C TYR A 69 -1.50 -1.55 7.26
N LYS A 70 -0.17 -1.42 7.12
CA LYS A 70 0.75 -2.58 6.99
C LYS A 70 0.56 -3.57 8.14
N PHE A 71 0.47 -3.10 9.37
CA PHE A 71 0.19 -3.94 10.54
C PHE A 71 -1.16 -4.69 10.43
N SER A 72 -2.20 -4.03 9.91
CA SER A 72 -3.51 -4.67 9.69
C SER A 72 -3.47 -5.78 8.63
N CYS A 73 -2.64 -5.63 7.59
CA CYS A 73 -2.35 -6.69 6.62
C CYS A 73 -1.63 -7.87 7.29
N LEU A 74 -0.60 -7.60 8.11
CA LEU A 74 0.18 -8.62 8.81
C LEU A 74 -0.69 -9.44 9.78
N LEU A 75 -1.60 -8.80 10.52
CA LEU A 75 -2.60 -9.48 11.36
C LEU A 75 -3.59 -10.36 10.55
N SER A 76 -3.65 -10.17 9.24
CA SER A 76 -4.44 -10.98 8.31
C SER A 76 -3.60 -12.08 7.63
N GLY A 77 -2.32 -12.18 8.01
CA GLY A 77 -1.35 -13.10 7.41
C GLY A 77 -0.94 -12.70 5.99
N ILE A 78 -1.09 -11.42 5.61
CA ILE A 78 -0.63 -10.88 4.32
C ILE A 78 0.61 -10.03 4.59
N ASN A 79 1.79 -10.51 4.18
CA ASN A 79 3.05 -9.77 4.25
C ASN A 79 3.44 -9.12 2.92
N ALA A 80 2.76 -9.42 1.80
CA ALA A 80 2.95 -8.70 0.54
C ALA A 80 2.31 -7.31 0.58
N ILE A 81 2.89 -6.40 1.35
CA ILE A 81 2.41 -5.02 1.51
C ILE A 81 3.61 -4.07 1.63
N GLY A 82 3.81 -3.28 0.60
CA GLY A 82 4.85 -2.26 0.58
C GLY A 82 4.49 -1.09 1.48
N TRP A 83 5.43 -0.63 2.29
CA TRP A 83 5.43 0.73 2.85
C TRP A 83 6.21 1.61 1.86
N ALA A 84 5.50 2.52 1.20
CA ALA A 84 6.08 3.37 0.17
C ALA A 84 6.30 4.79 0.68
N VAL A 85 7.40 5.36 0.20
CA VAL A 85 7.74 6.78 0.37
C VAL A 85 7.83 7.39 -1.03
N GLY A 86 7.26 8.58 -1.17
CA GLY A 86 7.32 9.28 -2.44
C GLY A 86 6.75 10.69 -2.35
N ARG A 87 6.10 11.12 -3.44
CA ARG A 87 5.56 12.46 -3.59
C ARG A 87 4.08 12.41 -3.89
N VAL A 88 3.33 13.35 -3.31
CA VAL A 88 1.95 13.64 -3.71
C VAL A 88 1.86 15.08 -4.22
N LYS A 89 1.31 15.23 -5.42
CA LYS A 89 1.01 16.53 -6.01
C LYS A 89 -0.45 16.89 -5.75
N VAL A 90 -0.65 18.05 -5.14
CA VAL A 90 -1.96 18.66 -4.87
C VAL A 90 -2.01 19.99 -5.60
N LEU A 91 -2.80 20.06 -6.67
CA LEU A 91 -2.79 21.21 -7.59
C LEU A 91 -1.36 21.47 -8.12
N ASP A 92 -0.76 22.61 -7.81
CA ASP A 92 0.59 22.99 -8.26
C ASP A 92 1.67 22.77 -7.19
N LYS A 93 1.33 22.16 -6.05
CA LYS A 93 2.25 21.92 -4.94
C LYS A 93 2.56 20.44 -4.80
N GLU A 94 3.79 20.12 -4.45
CA GLU A 94 4.25 18.75 -4.25
C GLU A 94 4.77 18.59 -2.82
N TYR A 95 4.37 17.51 -2.17
CA TYR A 95 4.69 17.19 -0.79
C TYR A 95 5.33 15.81 -0.71
N GLY A 96 6.24 15.61 0.25
CA GLY A 96 6.64 14.27 0.67
C GLY A 96 5.43 13.55 1.25
N HIS A 97 5.26 12.28 0.93
CA HIS A 97 4.12 11.50 1.38
C HIS A 97 4.48 10.05 1.57
N SER A 98 3.77 9.38 2.47
CA SER A 98 3.87 7.96 2.69
C SER A 98 2.51 7.29 2.54
N PHE A 99 2.51 6.11 1.93
CA PHE A 99 1.34 5.34 1.57
C PHE A 99 1.72 3.86 1.44
N ASN A 100 0.79 2.99 1.08
CA ASN A 100 1.10 1.57 0.89
C ASN A 100 0.95 1.12 -0.56
N LEU A 101 1.66 0.04 -0.91
CA LEU A 101 1.53 -0.66 -2.18
C LEU A 101 1.08 -2.10 -1.93
N LEU A 102 -0.05 -2.48 -2.52
CA LEU A 102 -0.67 -3.77 -2.32
C LEU A 102 -0.73 -4.55 -3.65
N PRO A 103 0.18 -5.51 -3.88
CA PRO A 103 0.09 -6.45 -4.98
C PRO A 103 -1.04 -7.44 -4.72
N VAL A 104 -1.90 -7.59 -5.71
CA VAL A 104 -3.00 -8.55 -5.69
C VAL A 104 -2.91 -9.46 -6.91
N VAL A 105 -3.51 -10.64 -6.79
CA VAL A 105 -3.76 -11.52 -7.94
C VAL A 105 -5.24 -11.85 -7.98
N TRP A 106 -5.96 -11.29 -8.95
CA TRP A 106 -7.39 -11.56 -9.15
C TRP A 106 -7.62 -12.14 -10.54
N ASP A 107 -8.36 -13.24 -10.61
CA ASP A 107 -8.64 -13.94 -11.87
C ASP A 107 -7.37 -14.28 -12.69
N GLY A 108 -6.24 -14.50 -12.00
CA GLY A 108 -4.94 -14.80 -12.61
C GLY A 108 -4.10 -13.56 -12.97
N GLU A 109 -4.68 -12.37 -12.93
CA GLU A 109 -4.03 -11.11 -13.26
C GLU A 109 -3.34 -10.50 -12.05
N PHE A 110 -2.06 -10.14 -12.21
CA PHE A 110 -1.31 -9.41 -11.19
C PHE A 110 -1.59 -7.92 -11.33
N VAL A 111 -2.02 -7.27 -10.25
CA VAL A 111 -2.28 -5.83 -10.22
C VAL A 111 -1.61 -5.23 -8.99
N LEU A 112 -0.99 -4.07 -9.16
CA LEU A 112 -0.46 -3.28 -8.05
C LEU A 112 -1.39 -2.12 -7.73
N PHE A 113 -1.91 -2.09 -6.50
CA PHE A 113 -2.65 -0.94 -5.99
C PHE A 113 -1.76 -0.06 -5.11
N LEU A 114 -1.89 1.25 -5.26
CA LEU A 114 -1.59 2.20 -4.20
C LEU A 114 -2.78 2.25 -3.26
N VAL A 115 -2.49 2.21 -1.97
CA VAL A 115 -3.48 2.35 -0.89
C VAL A 115 -3.23 3.66 -0.16
N GLU A 116 -4.24 4.51 -0.11
CA GLU A 116 -4.26 5.74 0.69
C GLU A 116 -5.11 5.49 1.95
N PRO A 117 -4.48 5.16 3.10
CA PRO A 117 -5.18 4.76 4.32
C PRO A 117 -5.80 5.91 5.12
N GLN A 118 -5.50 7.18 4.79
CA GLN A 118 -5.93 8.33 5.60
C GLN A 118 -7.40 8.73 5.41
N TYR A 119 -8.02 8.36 4.28
CA TYR A 119 -9.45 8.60 4.04
C TYR A 119 -10.35 7.82 5.01
N ASP A 120 -11.61 8.23 5.16
CA ASP A 120 -12.59 7.52 6.01
C ASP A 120 -12.70 6.03 5.67
N LEU A 121 -12.56 5.71 4.38
CA LEU A 121 -12.30 4.36 3.87
C LEU A 121 -10.96 4.39 3.12
N PRO A 122 -10.06 3.42 3.33
CA PRO A 122 -8.86 3.28 2.51
C PRO A 122 -9.21 3.32 1.03
N ALA A 123 -8.54 4.19 0.29
CA ALA A 123 -8.75 4.30 -1.15
C ALA A 123 -7.70 3.47 -1.88
N PHE A 124 -8.13 2.81 -2.96
CA PHE A 124 -7.29 1.95 -3.79
C PHE A 124 -7.25 2.50 -5.21
N VAL A 125 -6.06 2.63 -5.78
CA VAL A 125 -5.89 3.06 -7.16
C VAL A 125 -4.76 2.27 -7.81
N GLN A 126 -4.98 1.83 -9.05
CA GLN A 126 -3.96 1.07 -9.77
C GLN A 126 -2.72 1.95 -10.02
N VAL A 127 -1.54 1.39 -9.74
CA VAL A 127 -0.26 2.00 -10.09
C VAL A 127 0.06 1.71 -11.55
N ARG A 128 0.61 2.69 -12.25
CA ARG A 128 1.19 2.55 -13.60
C ARG A 128 2.45 3.42 -13.68
N ASP A 129 3.56 2.84 -14.13
CA ASP A 129 4.84 3.54 -14.31
C ASP A 129 5.29 4.35 -13.07
N GLY A 130 5.19 3.73 -11.89
CA GLY A 130 5.55 4.34 -10.60
C GLY A 130 4.61 5.46 -10.16
N ARG A 131 3.44 5.61 -10.77
CA ARG A 131 2.50 6.69 -10.51
C ARG A 131 1.09 6.17 -10.29
N ALA A 132 0.28 6.94 -9.57
CA ALA A 132 -1.15 6.70 -9.47
C ALA A 132 -1.90 8.02 -9.32
N ARG A 133 -3.17 8.06 -9.74
CA ARG A 133 -4.00 9.25 -9.64
C ARG A 133 -5.28 8.97 -8.88
N LEU A 134 -5.42 9.61 -7.73
CA LEU A 134 -6.59 9.50 -6.87
C LEU A 134 -7.28 10.86 -6.81
N ARG A 135 -8.42 10.99 -7.52
CA ARG A 135 -9.14 12.26 -7.65
C ARG A 135 -8.24 13.36 -8.27
N HIS A 136 -7.95 14.41 -7.50
CA HIS A 136 -7.07 15.53 -7.87
C HIS A 136 -5.64 15.38 -7.35
N LEU A 137 -5.32 14.24 -6.74
CA LEU A 137 -4.00 13.92 -6.21
C LEU A 137 -3.24 13.04 -7.20
N GLU A 138 -1.99 13.41 -7.49
CA GLU A 138 -1.08 12.59 -8.29
C GLU A 138 0.05 12.09 -7.41
N TYR A 139 0.20 10.78 -7.33
CA TYR A 139 1.22 10.11 -6.53
C TYR A 139 2.37 9.66 -7.43
N LYS A 140 3.59 9.75 -6.90
CA LYS A 140 4.80 9.18 -7.48
C LYS A 140 5.51 8.37 -6.41
N VAL A 141 5.78 7.11 -6.70
CA VAL A 141 6.54 6.20 -5.83
C VAL A 141 8.04 6.47 -6.03
N GLU A 142 8.79 6.65 -4.95
CA GLU A 142 10.24 6.90 -5.01
C GLU A 142 11.05 5.82 -4.30
N TRP A 143 10.46 5.14 -3.32
CA TRP A 143 11.09 4.04 -2.59
C TRP A 143 10.04 3.14 -1.92
N VAL A 144 10.33 1.84 -1.79
CA VAL A 144 9.40 0.88 -1.17
C VAL A 144 10.12 -0.11 -0.25
N GLU A 145 9.53 -0.34 0.93
CA GLU A 145 9.87 -1.43 1.84
C GLU A 145 8.82 -2.53 1.82
N TRP A 146 9.18 -3.71 1.34
CA TRP A 146 8.33 -4.90 1.30
C TRP A 146 8.48 -5.70 2.58
#